data_AF-D3B3H5-F1
#
_entry.id   AF-D3B3H5-F1
#
_cell.length_a   1.000
_cell.length_b   1.000
_cell.length_c   1.000
_cell.angle_alpha   90.00
_cell.angle_beta   90.00
_cell.angle_gamma   90.00
#
_symmetry.space_group_name_H-M   'P 1'
#
loop_
_entity.id
_entity.type
_entity.pdbx_description
1 polymer ?
#
loop_
_entity_poly.entity_id
_entity_poly.type
_entity_poly.pdbx_seq_one_letter_code
_entity_poly.pdbx_strand_id
1 'polypeptide(L)'
;MISKLLKEMKFSIILLIVVLTVFAYFASAGDIKPAYFETADAHADYNPTYSFHLASETISFFDVAIEVCDASTGYVEEHLDEACGPFLPGCLRCPWSGRLVKEIGHK
;
A
#
# COMPACT_ATOMS: atom_id res chain seq x y z
N MET A 1 15.62 0.32 49.39
CA MET A 1 16.39 0.94 48.29
C MET A 1 16.37 0.07 47.02
N ILE A 2 16.66 -1.24 47.13
CA ILE A 2 16.70 -2.20 46.00
C ILE A 2 15.36 -2.37 45.27
N SER A 3 14.22 -2.37 45.98
CA SER A 3 12.88 -2.50 45.39
C SER A 3 12.47 -1.31 44.50
N LYS A 4 12.96 -0.11 44.81
CA LYS A 4 12.71 1.11 44.01
C LYS A 4 13.52 1.06 42.71
N LEU A 5 14.80 0.69 42.79
CA LEU A 5 15.67 0.45 41.64
C LEU A 5 15.14 -0.63 40.70
N LEU A 6 14.61 -1.74 41.24
CA LEU A 6 13.99 -2.80 40.44
C LEU A 6 12.73 -2.34 39.71
N LYS A 7 11.95 -1.42 40.29
CA LYS A 7 10.71 -0.90 39.66
C LYS A 7 11.02 0.06 38.52
N GLU A 8 11.98 0.97 38.72
CA GLU A 8 12.46 1.89 37.69
C GLU A 8 13.11 1.13 36.52
N MET A 9 13.92 0.11 36.82
CA MET A 9 14.57 -0.72 35.81
C MET A 9 13.54 -1.54 35.00
N LYS A 10 12.49 -2.07 35.63
CA LYS A 10 11.40 -2.77 34.93
C LYS A 10 10.61 -1.84 34.01
N PHE A 11 10.31 -0.61 34.44
CA PHE A 11 9.61 0.36 33.61
C PHE A 11 10.43 0.75 32.37
N SER A 12 11.74 0.98 32.55
CA SER A 12 12.66 1.28 31.46
C SER A 12 12.78 0.12 30.47
N ILE A 13 12.90 -1.13 30.96
CA ILE A 13 12.96 -2.32 30.10
C ILE A 13 11.65 -2.52 29.33
N ILE A 14 10.49 -2.35 29.97
CA ILE A 14 9.19 -2.47 29.28
C ILE A 14 9.04 -1.39 28.20
N LEU A 15 9.41 -0.14 28.51
CA LEU A 15 9.36 0.94 27.54
C LEU A 15 10.29 0.66 26.34
N LEU A 16 11.51 0.16 26.61
CA LEU A 16 12.45 -0.23 25.57
C LEU A 16 11.88 -1.36 24.69
N ILE A 17 11.28 -2.39 25.29
CA ILE A 17 10.65 -3.50 24.55
C ILE A 17 9.50 -3.00 23.68
N VAL A 18 8.64 -2.12 24.20
CA VAL A 18 7.51 -1.55 23.43
C VAL A 18 8.04 -0.72 22.26
N VAL A 19 9.02 0.14 22.48
CA VAL A 19 9.63 0.96 21.41
C VAL A 19 10.27 0.07 20.33
N LEU A 20 11.02 -0.96 20.74
CA LEU A 20 11.69 -1.87 19.81
C LEU A 20 10.70 -2.74 19.02
N THR A 21 9.62 -3.21 19.65
CA THR A 21 8.60 -4.02 18.98
C THR A 21 7.78 -3.20 18.00
N VAL A 22 7.42 -1.96 18.34
CA VAL A 22 6.77 -1.03 17.42
C VAL A 22 7.68 -0.70 16.24
N PHE A 23 8.96 -0.39 16.51
CA PHE A 23 9.93 -0.10 15.46
C PHE A 23 10.16 -1.29 14.52
N ALA A 24 10.27 -2.51 15.07
CA ALA A 24 10.40 -3.73 14.28
C ALA A 24 9.16 -4.01 13.41
N TYR A 25 7.96 -3.73 13.93
CA TYR A 25 6.72 -3.86 13.16
C TYR A 25 6.68 -2.89 11.97
N PHE A 26 7.02 -1.63 12.19
CA PHE A 26 7.11 -0.64 11.10
C PHE A 26 8.22 -0.96 10.10
N ALA A 27 9.36 -1.48 10.55
CA ALA A 27 10.43 -1.93 9.66
C ALA A 27 10.02 -3.17 8.82
N SER A 28 9.14 -4.02 9.34
CA SER A 28 8.61 -5.20 8.64
C SER A 28 7.53 -4.88 7.61
N ALA A 29 6.91 -3.71 7.64
CA ALA A 29 5.87 -3.31 6.68
C ALA A 29 6.42 -2.95 5.28
N GLY A 30 7.73 -3.11 5.06
CA GLY A 30 8.46 -2.59 3.89
C GLY A 30 8.31 -3.35 2.58
N ASP A 31 7.59 -4.46 2.51
CA ASP A 31 7.56 -5.32 1.29
C ASP A 31 6.23 -5.28 0.51
N ILE A 32 5.30 -4.39 0.86
CA ILE A 32 4.17 -4.12 -0.04
C ILE A 32 4.71 -3.19 -1.13
N LYS A 33 5.07 -3.75 -2.29
CA LYS A 33 5.23 -2.96 -3.51
C LYS A 33 3.81 -2.59 -3.96
N PRO A 34 3.39 -1.33 -3.80
CA PRO A 34 2.06 -0.95 -4.23
C PRO A 34 2.00 -1.01 -5.75
N ALA A 35 0.82 -1.33 -6.29
CA ALA A 35 0.56 -1.15 -7.71
C ALA A 35 0.60 0.35 -8.01
N TYR A 36 1.72 0.81 -8.53
CA TYR A 36 1.92 2.21 -8.89
C TYR A 36 1.23 2.47 -10.23
N PHE A 37 0.49 3.56 -10.27
CA PHE A 37 -0.11 4.08 -11.47
C PHE A 37 0.95 4.75 -12.38
N GLU A 38 0.91 4.48 -13.68
CA GLU A 38 1.70 5.19 -14.69
C GLU A 38 0.76 5.85 -15.71
N THR A 39 0.92 7.17 -15.89
CA THR A 39 0.19 7.93 -16.91
C THR A 39 0.64 7.48 -18.29
N ALA A 40 -0.31 7.03 -19.11
CA ALA A 40 -0.02 6.64 -20.47
C ALA A 40 -0.18 7.85 -21.39
N ASP A 41 0.86 8.20 -22.14
CA ASP A 41 0.78 9.24 -23.19
C ASP A 41 -0.20 8.84 -24.33
N ALA A 42 -0.58 7.56 -24.38
CA ALA A 42 -1.61 7.00 -25.25
C ALA A 42 -2.26 5.74 -24.62
N HIS A 43 -3.57 5.53 -24.85
CA HIS A 43 -4.27 4.32 -24.43
C HIS A 43 -3.54 3.07 -24.91
N ALA A 44 -3.21 2.15 -23.99
CA ALA A 44 -2.66 0.86 -24.39
C ALA A 44 -3.74 0.04 -25.13
N ASP A 45 -3.34 -0.80 -26.09
CA ASP A 45 -4.29 -1.64 -26.85
C ASP A 45 -5.17 -2.52 -25.95
N TYR A 46 -4.65 -2.93 -24.79
CA TYR A 46 -5.35 -3.72 -23.78
C TYR A 46 -6.25 -2.88 -22.84
N ASN A 47 -6.12 -1.56 -22.88
CA ASN A 47 -6.85 -0.61 -22.05
C ASN A 47 -7.31 0.63 -22.85
N PRO A 48 -8.19 0.46 -23.86
CA PRO A 48 -8.60 1.55 -24.75
C PRO A 48 -9.51 2.58 -24.08
N THR A 49 -10.05 2.27 -22.89
CA THR A 49 -11.08 3.07 -22.24
C THR A 49 -10.51 4.16 -21.32
N TYR A 50 -9.35 3.92 -20.69
CA TYR A 50 -8.82 4.75 -19.63
C TYR A 50 -7.45 5.31 -20.00
N SER A 51 -7.16 6.56 -19.64
CA SER A 51 -5.96 7.31 -20.03
C SER A 51 -4.70 6.93 -19.23
N PHE A 52 -4.72 5.72 -18.68
CA PHE A 52 -4.02 5.42 -17.44
C PHE A 52 -3.84 3.90 -17.31
N HIS A 53 -2.66 3.38 -16.96
CA HIS A 53 -2.46 1.96 -16.68
C HIS A 53 -1.65 1.72 -15.40
N LEU A 54 -1.74 0.51 -14.86
CA LEU A 54 -0.92 0.10 -13.72
C LEU A 54 0.43 -0.39 -14.24
N ALA A 55 1.52 0.04 -13.61
CA ALA A 55 2.86 -0.45 -13.92
C ALA A 55 2.94 -1.95 -13.57
N SER A 56 3.03 -2.80 -14.59
CA SER A 56 2.82 -4.25 -14.48
C SER A 56 3.74 -4.94 -13.46
N GLU A 57 4.97 -4.46 -13.34
CA GLU A 57 6.02 -4.92 -12.43
C GLU A 57 5.80 -4.54 -10.96
N THR A 58 4.82 -3.67 -10.71
CA THR A 58 4.47 -3.17 -9.37
C THR A 58 3.20 -3.82 -8.82
N ILE A 59 2.45 -4.53 -9.67
CA ILE A 59 1.19 -5.17 -9.28
C ILE A 59 1.48 -6.31 -8.31
N SER A 60 0.87 -6.23 -7.12
CA SER A 60 0.89 -7.27 -6.10
C SER A 60 -0.53 -7.53 -5.56
N PHE A 61 -0.76 -8.74 -5.08
CA PHE A 61 -1.97 -9.01 -4.30
C PHE A 61 -1.80 -8.38 -2.91
N PHE A 62 -2.79 -7.60 -2.48
CA PHE A 62 -2.79 -6.99 -1.15
C PHE A 62 -3.33 -7.99 -0.13
N ASP A 63 -2.64 -8.14 1.01
CA ASP A 63 -3.14 -8.92 2.15
C ASP A 63 -4.26 -8.18 2.89
N VAL A 64 -4.18 -6.84 2.93
CA VAL A 64 -5.14 -5.93 3.56
C VAL A 64 -5.27 -4.69 2.71
N ALA A 65 -6.51 -4.28 2.41
CA ALA A 65 -6.78 -3.05 1.68
C ALA A 65 -6.98 -1.89 2.67
N ILE A 66 -6.28 -0.78 2.44
CA ILE A 66 -6.40 0.46 3.23
C ILE A 66 -7.44 1.34 2.53
N GLU A 67 -8.35 1.98 3.28
CA GLU A 67 -9.47 2.73 2.66
C GLU A 67 -9.03 3.94 1.82
N VAL A 68 -7.81 4.44 2.04
CA VAL A 68 -7.29 5.66 1.37
C VAL A 68 -6.93 5.41 -0.11
N CYS A 69 -6.76 4.16 -0.54
CA CYS A 69 -6.47 3.81 -1.94
C CYS A 69 -7.69 3.26 -2.68
N ASP A 70 -8.89 3.30 -2.10
CA ASP A 70 -10.12 2.81 -2.73
C ASP A 70 -10.73 3.85 -3.67
N ALA A 71 -10.52 3.64 -4.97
CA ALA A 71 -11.16 4.43 -6.01
C ALA A 71 -11.56 3.54 -7.18
N SER A 72 -12.76 3.77 -7.72
CA SER A 72 -13.23 3.06 -8.92
C SER A 72 -12.44 3.50 -10.17
N THR A 73 -12.50 2.71 -11.25
CA THR A 73 -11.70 3.02 -12.46
C THR A 73 -12.15 4.31 -13.11
N GLY A 74 -13.46 4.53 -13.20
CA GLY A 74 -14.02 5.81 -13.65
C GLY A 74 -13.69 6.97 -12.74
N TYR A 75 -13.75 6.79 -11.41
CA TYR A 75 -13.47 7.89 -10.48
C TYR A 75 -12.02 8.38 -10.57
N VAL A 76 -11.07 7.47 -10.81
CA VAL A 76 -9.66 7.85 -11.06
C VAL A 76 -9.48 8.52 -12.40
N GLU A 77 -10.20 8.10 -13.45
CA GLU A 77 -10.16 8.80 -14.75
C GLU A 77 -10.65 10.26 -14.62
N GLU A 78 -11.72 10.48 -13.85
CA GLU A 78 -12.31 11.80 -13.63
C GLU A 78 -11.42 12.75 -12.82
N HIS A 79 -10.51 12.21 -11.99
CA HIS A 79 -9.63 12.97 -11.08
C HIS A 79 -8.15 12.61 -11.31
N LEU A 80 -7.80 12.29 -12.57
CA LEU A 80 -6.47 11.78 -12.90
C LEU A 80 -5.37 12.82 -12.63
N ASP A 81 -5.71 14.10 -12.72
CA ASP A 81 -4.86 15.24 -12.40
C ASP A 81 -4.58 15.39 -10.90
N GLU A 82 -5.40 14.80 -10.03
CA GLU A 82 -5.20 14.76 -8.58
C GLU A 82 -4.48 13.49 -8.10
N ALA A 83 -4.24 12.53 -9.00
CA ALA A 83 -3.56 11.28 -8.70
C ALA A 83 -2.14 11.54 -8.14
N CYS A 84 -1.64 10.61 -7.33
CA CYS A 84 -0.37 10.76 -6.58
C CYS A 84 -0.37 11.84 -5.49
N GLY A 85 -1.41 12.68 -5.42
CA GLY A 85 -1.64 13.65 -4.35
C GLY A 85 -2.48 13.08 -3.21
N PRO A 86 -3.26 13.92 -2.50
CA PRO A 86 -4.16 13.46 -1.43
C PRO A 86 -5.21 12.46 -1.90
N PHE A 87 -5.60 12.50 -3.18
CA PHE A 87 -6.60 11.59 -3.77
C PHE A 87 -6.09 10.15 -3.88
N LEU A 88 -4.83 9.94 -4.29
CA LEU A 88 -4.18 8.63 -4.35
C LEU A 88 -2.75 8.74 -3.81
N PRO A 89 -2.57 8.77 -2.48
CA PRO A 89 -1.27 8.99 -1.89
C PRO A 89 -0.26 7.92 -2.31
N GLY A 90 0.93 8.37 -2.72
CA GLY A 90 1.98 7.48 -3.19
C GLY A 90 1.67 6.78 -4.52
N CYS A 91 0.75 7.34 -5.33
CA CYS A 91 0.30 6.76 -6.60
C CYS A 91 -0.21 5.31 -6.47
N LEU A 92 -0.67 4.93 -5.27
CA LEU A 92 -1.17 3.59 -4.96
C LEU A 92 -2.67 3.55 -5.18
N ARG A 93 -3.11 2.53 -5.91
CA ARG A 93 -4.53 2.24 -6.10
C ARG A 93 -4.86 0.81 -5.68
N CYS A 94 -5.90 0.67 -4.87
CA CYS A 94 -6.42 -0.62 -4.42
C CYS A 94 -7.72 -0.94 -5.16
N PRO A 95 -7.75 -1.93 -6.06
CA PRO A 95 -8.98 -2.30 -6.75
C PRO A 95 -9.87 -3.17 -5.83
N TRP A 96 -10.59 -2.55 -4.88
CA TRP A 96 -11.45 -3.26 -3.91
C TRP A 96 -12.55 -4.11 -4.56
N SER A 97 -13.04 -3.69 -5.72
CA SER A 97 -13.99 -4.47 -6.54
C SER A 97 -13.32 -5.51 -7.44
N GLY A 98 -11.98 -5.59 -7.38
CA GLY A 98 -11.17 -6.57 -8.10
C GLY A 98 -11.43 -7.98 -7.60
N ARG A 99 -11.53 -8.92 -8.54
CA ARG A 99 -11.68 -10.35 -8.24
C ARG A 99 -10.81 -11.16 -9.19
N LEU A 100 -10.19 -12.22 -8.68
CA LEU A 100 -9.47 -13.17 -9.52
C LEU A 100 -10.47 -13.89 -10.42
N VAL A 101 -10.41 -13.65 -11.73
CA VAL A 101 -11.31 -14.28 -12.71
C VAL A 101 -10.69 -15.50 -13.37
N LYS A 102 -9.36 -15.54 -13.50
CA LYS A 102 -8.61 -16.60 -14.17
C LYS A 102 -7.13 -16.49 -13.84
N GLU A 103 -6.49 -17.63 -13.61
CA GLU A 103 -5.03 -17.75 -13.64
C GLU A 103 -4.59 -18.16 -15.05
N ILE A 104 -3.58 -17.47 -15.59
CA ILE A 104 -2.97 -17.82 -16.88
C ILE A 104 -1.67 -18.54 -16.57
N GLY A 105 -1.65 -19.86 -16.76
CA GLY A 105 -0.42 -20.64 -16.61
C GLY A 105 0.58 -20.31 -17.72
N HIS A 106 1.79 -19.90 -17.36
CA HIS A 106 2.92 -19.97 -18.28
C HIS A 106 3.26 -21.45 -18.51
N LYS A 107 3.19 -21.90 -19.77
CA LYS A 107 3.72 -23.20 -20.19
C LYS A 107 5.23 -23.16 -20.32
#